data_AF-C9N0Y1-F1
#
_entry.id   AF-C9N0Y1-F1
#
_cell.length_a   1.000
_cell.length_b   1.000
_cell.length_c   1.000
_cell.angle_alpha   90.00
_cell.angle_beta   90.00
_cell.angle_gamma   90.00
#
_symmetry.space_group_name_H-M   'P 1'
#
loop_
_entity.id
_entity.type
_entity.pdbx_description
1 polymer ?
#
loop_
_entity_poly.entity_id
_entity_poly.type
_entity_poly.pdbx_seq_one_letter_code
_entity_poly.pdbx_strand_id
1 'polypeptide(L)' 'MAEVLKIQKWGNSQGIRLPKKILEMLDLKVNDTILIEEEDGCLKLKK' A
#
# COMPACT_ATOMS: atom_id res chain seq x y z
N MET A 1 8.58 -3.48 11.96
CA MET A 1 9.31 -2.34 11.37
C MET A 1 8.26 -1.40 10.81
N ALA A 2 8.10 -0.20 11.36
CA ALA A 2 7.15 0.79 10.85
C ALA A 2 7.91 1.79 9.98
N GLU A 3 7.52 1.93 8.72
CA GLU A 3 8.10 2.93 7.81
C GLU A 3 7.08 4.04 7.56
N VAL A 4 7.53 5.29 7.69
CA VAL A 4 6.69 6.46 7.40
C VAL A 4 6.67 6.66 5.89
N LEU A 5 5.55 6.34 5.26
CA LEU A 5 5.35 6.53 3.83
C LEU A 5 4.62 7.85 3.58
N LYS A 6 5.09 8.61 2.59
CA LYS A 6 4.40 9.82 2.13
C LYS A 6 3.43 9.44 1.03
N ILE A 7 2.18 9.91 1.18
CA ILE A 7 1.21 9.94 0.09
C ILE A 7 1.70 10.96 -0.94
N GLN A 8 1.83 10.54 -2.20
CA GLN A 8 2.32 11.39 -3.28
C GLN A 8 1.34 11.38 -4.44
N LYS A 9 1.34 12.45 -5.23
CA LYS A 9 0.50 12.55 -6.41
C LYS A 9 0.98 11.57 -7.47
N TRP A 10 0.09 10.70 -7.94
CA TRP A 10 0.29 9.80 -9.06
C TRP A 10 -0.74 10.13 -10.15
N GLY A 11 -0.36 11.02 -11.08
CA GLY A 11 -1.28 11.53 -12.10
C GLY A 11 -2.45 12.30 -11.47
N ASN A 12 -3.68 11.83 -11.70
CA ASN A 12 -4.91 12.40 -11.13
C ASN A 12 -5.27 11.85 -9.74
N SER A 13 -4.52 10.87 -9.24
CA SER A 13 -4.77 10.21 -7.96
C SER A 13 -3.63 10.44 -6.97
N GLN A 14 -3.82 9.94 -5.75
CA GLN A 14 -2.78 9.84 -4.73
C GLN A 14 -2.33 8.38 -4.61
N GLY A 15 -1.03 8.17 -4.47
CA GLY A 15 -0.40 6.87 -4.31
C GLY A 15 0.51 6.82 -3.10
N ILE A 16 0.60 5.64 -2.50
CA ILE A 16 1.54 5.32 -1.42
C ILE A 16 2.66 4.49 -2.03
N ARG A 17 3.92 4.88 -1.83
CA ARG A 17 5.06 4.09 -2.28
C ARG A 17 5.36 3.00 -1.26
N LEU A 18 5.00 1.77 -1.57
CA LEU A 18 5.38 0.62 -0.74
C LEU A 18 6.83 0.21 -1.04
N PRO A 19 7.69 0.05 -0.01
CA PRO A 19 9.03 -0.51 -0.15
C PRO A 19 8.99 -1.93 -0.75
N LYS A 20 9.98 -2.27 -1.59
CA LYS A 20 10.09 -3.61 -2.19
C LYS A 20 10.04 -4.74 -1.17
N LYS A 21 10.67 -4.55 -0.02
CA LYS A 21 10.70 -5.52 1.07
C LYS A 21 9.30 -5.92 1.54
N ILE A 22 8.35 -4.98 1.61
CA ILE A 22 6.96 -5.26 2.00
C ILE A 22 6.23 -6.00 0.88
N LEU A 23 6.44 -5.60 -0.38
CA LEU A 23 5.89 -6.29 -1.54
C LEU A 23 6.35 -7.75 -1.61
N GLU A 24 7.63 -8.01 -1.35
CA GLU A 24 8.21 -9.36 -1.31
C GLU A 24 7.67 -10.19 -0.13
N MET A 25 7.53 -9.58 1.06
CA MET A 25 6.94 -10.27 2.22
C MET A 25 5.47 -10.65 2.02
N LEU A 26 4.71 -9.86 1.27
CA LEU A 26 3.30 -10.09 0.98
C LEU A 26 3.06 -10.81 -0.36
N ASP A 27 4.14 -11.16 -1.08
CA ASP A 27 4.09 -11.71 -2.45
C ASP A 27 3.16 -10.88 -3.39
N LEU A 28 3.24 -9.55 -3.28
CA LEU A 28 2.45 -8.62 -4.09
C LEU A 28 3.22 -8.26 -5.35
N LYS A 29 2.54 -8.33 -6.50
CA LYS A 29 3.10 -7.97 -7.80
C LYS A 29 2.54 -6.63 -8.28
N VAL A 30 3.25 -6.00 -9.22
CA VAL A 30 2.74 -4.81 -9.90
C VAL A 30 1.49 -5.21 -10.68
N ASN A 31 0.41 -4.43 -10.53
CA ASN A 31 -0.94 -4.71 -11.05
C ASN A 31 -1.73 -5.81 -10.33
N ASP A 32 -1.28 -6.25 -9.16
CA ASP A 32 -2.09 -7.15 -8.34
C ASP A 32 -3.29 -6.40 -7.74
N THR A 33 -4.41 -7.10 -7.59
CA THR A 33 -5.61 -6.52 -6.99
C THR A 33 -5.57 -6.78 -5.50
N ILE A 34 -5.58 -5.72 -4.70
CA ILE A 34 -5.62 -5.81 -3.24
C ILE A 34 -6.91 -5.19 -2.72
N LEU A 35 -7.44 -5.80 -1.68
CA LEU A 35 -8.58 -5.31 -0.95
C LEU A 35 -8.12 -4.23 0.03
N ILE A 36 -8.76 -3.06 -0.05
CA ILE A 36 -8.51 -1.94 0.85
C ILE A 36 -9.74 -1.79 1.73
N GLU A 37 -9.55 -1.95 3.04
CA GLU A 37 -10.57 -1.73 4.05
C GLU A 37 -10.12 -0.65 5.02
N GLU A 38 -11.07 0.11 5.55
CA GLU A 38 -10.85 1.05 6.65
C GLU A 38 -11.47 0.44 7.91
N GLU A 39 -10.68 0.34 8.97
CA GLU A 39 -11.14 -0.14 10.27
C GLU A 39 -10.47 0.69 11.38
N ASP A 40 -11.28 1.39 12.17
CA ASP A 40 -10.86 2.22 13.30
C ASP A 40 -9.79 3.29 12.95
N GLY A 41 -9.93 3.93 11.79
CA GLY A 41 -8.96 4.91 11.29
C GLY A 41 -7.66 4.29 10.78
N CYS A 42 -7.59 2.95 10.72
CA CYS A 42 -6.47 2.21 10.14
C CYS A 42 -6.87 1.69 8.76
N LEU A 43 -6.08 2.06 7.74
CA LEU A 43 -6.24 1.50 6.40
C LEU A 43 -5.55 0.12 6.35
N LYS A 44 -6.35 -0.93 6.19
CA LYS A 44 -5.90 -2.32 6.10
C LYS A 44 -5.85 -2.75 4.65
N LEU A 45 -4.68 -3.21 4.24
CA LEU A 45 -4.43 -3.78 2.92
C LEU A 45 -4.43 -5.30 3.06
N LYS A 46 -5.34 -5.98 2.35
CA LYS A 46 -5.42 -7.45 2.31
C LYS A 46 -5.21 -7.91 0.86
N LYS A 47 -4.48 -9.02 0.69
CA LYS A 47 -4.44 -9.76 -0.58
C LYS A 47 -5.70 -10.60 -0.70
#